data_AF-A0A383B236-F1
#
_entry.id   AF-A0A383B236-F1
#
_cell.length_a   1.000
_cell.length_b   1.000
_cell.length_c   1.000
_cell.angle_alpha   90.00
_cell.angle_beta   90.00
_cell.angle_gamma   90.00
#
_symmetry.space_group_name_H-M   'P 1'
#
loop_
_entity.id
_entity.type
_entity.pdbx_description
1 polymer ?
#
loop_
_entity_poly.entity_id
_entity_poly.type
_entity_poly.pdbx_seq_one_letter_code
_entity_poly.pdbx_strand_id
1 'polypeptide(L)'
;MGSRLGYLTKEKPKCMLQFGDKTLLQRQLEAYHACGITNISVVRGYKKEKINYDGLRYYENTDYENNNVLNSLTHAEEAICGHVICAYSDIL
;
A
#
# COMPACT_ATOMS: atom_id res chain seq x y z
N MET A 1 -6.10 -9.57 -6.93
CA MET A 1 -5.83 -8.68 -8.08
C MET A 1 -6.93 -7.64 -8.27
N GLY A 2 -6.56 -6.42 -8.67
CA GLY A 2 -7.44 -5.27 -8.84
C GLY A 2 -8.28 -5.22 -10.13
N SER A 3 -8.87 -6.35 -10.55
CA SER A 3 -9.50 -6.54 -11.88
C SER A 3 -10.65 -5.58 -12.24
N ARG A 4 -11.29 -4.95 -11.25
CA ARG A 4 -12.44 -4.04 -11.45
C ARG A 4 -12.10 -2.70 -12.12
N LEU A 5 -10.82 -2.30 -12.15
CA LEU A 5 -10.36 -1.03 -12.76
C LEU A 5 -9.69 -1.21 -14.14
N GLY A 6 -9.67 -2.44 -14.67
CA GLY A 6 -9.28 -2.73 -16.06
C GLY A 6 -7.95 -2.12 -16.49
N TYR A 7 -7.98 -1.28 -17.53
CA TYR A 7 -6.81 -0.69 -18.19
C TYR A 7 -6.03 0.30 -17.31
N LEU A 8 -6.66 0.92 -16.32
CA LEU A 8 -6.04 1.96 -15.48
C LEU A 8 -4.97 1.40 -14.54
N THR A 9 -5.07 0.11 -14.20
CA THR A 9 -4.15 -0.59 -13.29
C THR A 9 -3.14 -1.47 -14.01
N LYS A 10 -3.13 -1.44 -15.34
CA LYS A 10 -2.22 -2.27 -16.16
C LYS A 10 -0.77 -1.82 -16.03
N GLU A 11 -0.56 -0.51 -15.81
CA GLU A 11 0.76 0.10 -15.73
C GLU A 11 1.23 0.47 -14.32
N LYS A 12 0.33 0.45 -13.34
CA LYS A 12 0.61 0.93 -11.99
C LYS A 12 -0.30 0.24 -10.95
N PRO A 13 0.17 0.06 -9.70
CA PRO A 13 -0.67 -0.39 -8.61
C PRO A 13 -1.88 0.53 -8.41
N LYS A 14 -3.03 -0.01 -7.97
CA LYS A 14 -4.25 0.77 -7.69
C LYS A 14 -4.02 1.95 -6.75
N CYS A 15 -3.24 1.74 -5.69
CA CYS A 15 -2.90 2.77 -4.72
C CYS A 15 -2.10 3.95 -5.33
N MET A 16 -1.49 3.73 -6.51
CA MET A 16 -0.78 4.75 -7.28
C MET A 16 -1.66 5.41 -8.36
N LEU A 17 -2.96 5.11 -8.39
CA LEU A 17 -3.91 5.86 -9.22
C LEU A 17 -3.97 7.31 -8.72
N GLN A 18 -3.92 8.23 -9.68
CA GLN A 18 -3.87 9.65 -9.42
C GLN A 18 -5.27 10.25 -9.45
N PHE A 19 -5.60 11.03 -8.43
CA PHE A 19 -6.83 11.78 -8.30
C PHE A 19 -6.42 13.24 -8.05
N GLY A 20 -6.57 14.10 -9.06
CA GLY A 20 -6.00 15.45 -9.02
C GLY A 20 -4.47 15.42 -9.01
N ASP A 21 -3.87 16.09 -8.04
CA ASP A 21 -2.43 16.24 -7.86
C ASP A 21 -1.75 15.09 -7.09
N LYS A 22 -2.53 14.20 -6.46
CA LYS A 22 -2.03 13.17 -5.53
C LYS A 22 -2.53 11.78 -5.87
N THR A 23 -1.73 10.77 -5.53
CA THR A 23 -2.16 9.38 -5.58
C THR A 23 -3.02 9.02 -4.37
N LEU A 24 -3.77 7.91 -4.41
CA LEU A 24 -4.52 7.41 -3.24
C LEU A 24 -3.58 7.17 -2.05
N LEU A 25 -2.45 6.49 -2.29
CA LEU A 25 -1.47 6.22 -1.25
C LEU A 25 -0.90 7.51 -0.66
N GLN A 26 -0.54 8.48 -1.51
CA GLN A 26 -0.03 9.77 -1.03
C GLN A 26 -1.04 10.49 -0.13
N ARG A 27 -2.32 10.48 -0.50
CA ARG A 27 -3.39 11.07 0.32
C ARG A 27 -3.50 10.41 1.68
N GLN A 28 -3.43 9.08 1.73
CA GLN A 28 -3.43 8.34 3.00
C GLN A 28 -2.20 8.68 3.85
N LEU A 29 -1.01 8.69 3.26
CA LEU A 29 0.24 9.04 3.96
C LEU A 29 0.17 10.45 4.56
N GLU A 30 -0.33 11.43 3.82
CA GLU A 30 -0.52 12.79 4.31
C GLU A 30 -1.51 12.86 5.47
N ALA A 31 -2.62 12.10 5.41
CA ALA A 31 -3.59 12.02 6.50
C ALA A 31 -2.97 11.41 7.76
N TYR A 32 -2.22 10.32 7.65
CA TYR A 32 -1.50 9.72 8.77
C TYR A 32 -0.48 10.67 9.37
N HIS A 33 0.33 11.34 8.54
CA HIS A 33 1.30 12.34 9.00
C HIS A 33 0.62 13.51 9.71
N ALA A 34 -0.53 14.00 9.22
CA ALA A 34 -1.29 15.06 9.87
C ALA A 34 -1.82 14.65 11.26
N CYS A 35 -2.02 13.35 11.49
CA CYS A 35 -2.36 12.79 12.80
C CYS A 35 -1.14 12.41 13.66
N GLY A 36 0.09 12.71 13.22
CA GLY A 36 1.33 12.39 13.94
C GLY A 36 1.79 10.94 13.78
N ILE A 37 1.19 10.15 12.88
CA ILE A 37 1.56 8.77 12.61
C ILE A 37 2.64 8.76 11.53
N THR A 38 3.89 8.51 11.90
CA THR A 38 5.05 8.52 10.99
C THR A 38 5.72 7.16 10.82
N ASN A 39 5.47 6.22 11.74
CA ASN A 39 5.96 4.84 11.62
C ASN A 39 5.01 4.03 10.72
N ILE A 40 5.22 4.12 9.41
CA ILE A 40 4.32 3.54 8.40
C ILE A 40 5.03 2.42 7.64
N SER A 41 4.36 1.27 7.58
CA SER A 41 4.79 0.09 6.84
C SER A 41 3.85 -0.17 5.65
N VAL A 42 4.41 -0.47 4.48
CA VAL A 42 3.64 -0.78 3.27
C VAL A 42 4.02 -2.16 2.74
N VAL A 43 3.05 -3.05 2.67
CA VAL A 43 3.18 -4.31 1.94
C VAL A 43 2.93 -4.04 0.46
N ARG A 44 3.89 -4.42 -0.39
CA ARG A 44 3.84 -4.27 -1.85
C ARG A 44 4.09 -5.60 -2.56
N GLY A 45 3.54 -5.74 -3.76
CA GLY A 45 3.71 -6.92 -4.61
C GLY A 45 3.75 -6.52 -6.07
N TYR A 46 2.57 -6.48 -6.72
CA TYR A 46 2.42 -6.04 -8.10
C TYR A 46 3.07 -4.67 -8.36
N LYS A 47 4.01 -4.61 -9.32
CA LYS A 47 4.75 -3.40 -9.71
C LYS A 47 5.30 -2.61 -8.52
N LYS A 48 5.87 -3.32 -7.54
CA LYS A 48 6.42 -2.78 -6.29
C LYS A 48 7.38 -1.60 -6.49
N GLU A 49 8.13 -1.58 -7.58
CA GLU A 49 9.06 -0.53 -7.97
C GLU A 49 8.40 0.82 -8.23
N LYS A 50 7.08 0.85 -8.42
CA LYS A 50 6.30 2.09 -8.54
C LYS A 50 5.90 2.69 -7.19
N ILE A 51 6.15 2.00 -6.07
CA ILE A 51 5.86 2.48 -4.72
C ILE A 51 7.19 2.81 -4.04
N ASN A 52 7.59 4.07 -4.09
CA ASN A 52 8.91 4.58 -3.70
C ASN A 52 8.84 5.93 -2.95
N TYR A 53 8.04 5.99 -1.88
CA TYR A 53 8.04 7.11 -0.94
C TYR A 53 9.15 6.96 0.10
N ASP A 54 9.75 8.08 0.48
CA ASP A 54 10.76 8.13 1.55
C ASP A 54 10.12 7.97 2.93
N GLY A 55 10.90 7.46 3.89
CA GLY A 55 10.46 7.34 5.28
C GLY A 55 9.50 6.18 5.57
N LEU A 56 9.16 5.35 4.58
CA LEU A 56 8.32 4.16 4.77
C LEU A 56 9.17 2.90 4.92
N ARG A 57 8.65 1.91 5.66
CA ARG A 57 9.19 0.55 5.67
C ARG A 57 8.44 -0.31 4.65
N TYR A 58 9.17 -0.98 3.77
CA TYR A 58 8.58 -1.82 2.73
C TYR A 58 8.71 -3.30 3.05
N TYR A 59 7.60 -4.01 2.91
CA TYR A 59 7.53 -5.46 2.94
C TYR A 59 7.07 -5.96 1.58
N GLU A 60 7.61 -7.08 1.13
CA GLU A 60 7.36 -7.56 -0.23
C GLU A 60 6.69 -8.93 -0.19
N ASN A 61 5.50 -9.00 -0.79
CA ASN A 61 4.85 -10.25 -1.12
C ASN A 61 5.18 -10.59 -2.58
N THR A 62 6.18 -11.44 -2.79
CA THR A 62 6.61 -11.86 -4.13
C THR A 62 5.60 -12.81 -4.79
N ASP A 63 4.76 -13.47 -4.01
CA ASP A 63 3.75 -14.44 -4.46
C ASP A 63 2.33 -13.84 -4.51
N TYR A 64 2.23 -12.51 -4.68
CA TYR A 64 0.96 -11.76 -4.65
C TYR A 64 -0.08 -12.23 -5.68
N GLU A 65 0.32 -13.00 -6.70
CA GLU A 65 -0.58 -13.56 -7.72
C GLU A 65 -1.30 -14.81 -7.25
N ASN A 66 -0.66 -15.62 -6.41
CA ASN A 66 -1.18 -16.92 -5.96
C ASN A 66 -1.74 -16.88 -4.54
N ASN A 67 -1.74 -15.71 -3.89
CA ASN A 67 -2.25 -15.53 -2.55
C ASN A 67 -3.20 -14.33 -2.39
N ASN A 68 -3.68 -14.12 -1.16
CA ASN A 68 -4.68 -13.11 -0.84
C ASN A 68 -4.09 -11.97 0.03
N VAL A 69 -4.91 -10.97 0.34
CA VAL A 69 -4.47 -9.81 1.13
C VAL A 69 -4.08 -10.18 2.56
N LEU A 70 -4.70 -11.21 3.15
CA LEU A 70 -4.32 -11.68 4.48
C LEU A 70 -2.89 -12.26 4.46
N ASN A 71 -2.57 -13.10 3.48
CA ASN A 71 -1.20 -13.60 3.29
C ASN A 71 -0.22 -12.47 2.94
N SER A 72 -0.67 -11.45 2.19
CA SER A 72 0.15 -10.25 1.99
C SER A 72 0.48 -9.58 3.33
N LEU A 73 -0.52 -9.40 4.20
CA LEU A 73 -0.34 -8.73 5.49
C LEU A 73 0.62 -9.49 6.42
N THR A 74 0.64 -10.82 6.39
CA THR A 74 1.58 -11.63 7.20
C THR A 74 3.05 -11.41 6.83
N HIS A 75 3.37 -10.89 5.65
CA HIS A 75 4.75 -10.52 5.31
C HIS A 75 5.27 -9.34 6.15
N ALA A 76 4.37 -8.58 6.79
CA ALA A 76 4.70 -7.49 7.70
C ALA A 76 4.38 -7.84 9.17
N GLU A 77 4.30 -9.12 9.52
CA GLU A 77 3.93 -9.57 10.87
C GLU A 77 4.76 -8.89 11.98
N GLU A 78 6.07 -8.71 11.76
CA GLU A 78 6.96 -8.02 12.70
C GLU A 78 6.60 -6.54 12.95
N ALA A 79 5.90 -5.90 12.01
CA ALA A 79 5.39 -4.54 12.16
C ALA A 79 4.02 -4.49 12.87
N ILE A 80 3.35 -5.63 13.03
CA ILE A 80 2.02 -5.74 13.65
C ILE A 80 2.20 -6.07 15.13
N CYS A 81 2.71 -5.11 15.90
CA CYS A 81 2.94 -5.25 17.33
C CYS A 81 2.40 -4.03 18.10
N GLY A 82 1.61 -4.26 19.14
CA GLY A 82 1.03 -3.20 19.97
C GLY A 82 -0.16 -2.48 19.32
N HIS A 83 -0.15 -1.15 19.34
CA HIS A 83 -1.22 -0.32 18.78
C HIS A 83 -0.97 -0.05 17.29
N VAL A 84 -1.74 -0.71 16.44
CA VAL A 84 -1.53 -0.69 14.98
C VAL A 84 -2.84 -0.38 14.26
N ILE A 85 -2.74 0.41 13.19
CA ILE A 85 -3.83 0.63 12.22
C ILE A 85 -3.47 -0.16 10.96
N CYS A 86 -4.34 -1.09 10.56
CA CYS A 86 -4.22 -1.82 9.31
C CYS A 86 -5.27 -1.31 8.32
N ALA A 87 -4.84 -0.83 7.16
CA ALA A 87 -5.72 -0.28 6.14
C ALA A 87 -5.37 -0.82 4.75
N TYR A 88 -6.36 -0.88 3.87
CA TYR A 88 -6.14 -1.15 2.46
C TYR A 88 -5.60 0.11 1.75
N SER A 89 -4.65 -0.08 0.85
CA SER A 89 -3.98 1.03 0.15
C SER A 89 -4.82 1.66 -0.98
N ASP A 90 -6.02 1.14 -1.26
CA ASP A 90 -6.95 1.63 -2.29
C ASP A 90 -8.23 2.28 -1.72
N ILE A 91 -8.22 2.63 -0.44
CA ILE A 91 -9.30 3.38 0.24
C ILE A 91 -8.99 4.89 0.24
N LEU A 92 -10.05 5.70 0.20
CA LEU A 92 -9.99 7.16 0.41
C LEU A 92 -10.53 7.51 1.79
#